data_AF-A0A2V9YUU0-F1
#
_entry.id   AF-A0A2V9YUU0-F1
#
_cell.length_a   1.000
_cell.length_b   1.000
_cell.length_c   1.000
_cell.angle_alpha   90.00
_cell.angle_beta   90.00
_cell.angle_gamma   90.00
#
_symmetry.space_group_name_H-M   'P 1'
#
loop_
_entity.id
_entity.type
_entity.pdbx_description
1 polymer ?
#
loop_
_entity_poly.entity_id
_entity_poly.type
_entity_poly.pdbx_seq_one_letter_code
_entity_poly.pdbx_strand_id
1 'polypeptide(L)'
;MAPRAFASYAIGWASLVLGFTTRSFDRYLPRRNLLRDCTATVIAYGQGRHKSLLVNGVGMTVLTPITKMMSAVSLAFLDHAPQNALVMCFSMGTTHRSMMSWGISSTPVELVPSVPRFFWYFHADAAQVLASPGSHVLIDHGRRFLTPTTEQFDGIAPDPPLLRKQALQACFIRRSSIRLPGWHQGRRRLC
;
A
#
# COMPACT_ATOMS: atom_id res chain seq x y z
N MET A 1 26.48 41.51 -29.11
CA MET A 1 25.54 40.39 -29.40
C MET A 1 26.06 38.99 -29.00
N ALA A 2 27.34 38.82 -28.66
CA ALA A 2 27.95 37.51 -28.33
C ALA A 2 27.60 36.82 -26.98
N PRO A 3 27.17 37.49 -25.89
CA PRO A 3 27.09 36.82 -24.58
C PRO A 3 25.91 35.85 -24.45
N ARG A 4 24.86 36.00 -25.26
CA ARG A 4 23.66 35.13 -25.20
C ARG A 4 23.91 33.77 -25.85
N ALA A 5 24.71 33.71 -26.91
CA ALA A 5 25.07 32.46 -27.57
C ALA A 5 25.92 31.56 -26.67
N PHE A 6 26.88 32.15 -25.94
CA PHE A 6 27.75 31.42 -25.01
C PHE A 6 26.95 30.83 -23.84
N ALA A 7 25.97 31.58 -23.32
CA ALA A 7 25.07 31.09 -22.28
C ALA A 7 24.20 29.91 -22.75
N SER A 8 23.69 29.95 -23.99
CA SER A 8 22.91 28.84 -24.55
C SER A 8 23.72 27.55 -24.71
N TYR A 9 24.97 27.65 -25.17
CA TYR A 9 25.86 26.48 -25.25
C TYR A 9 26.22 25.92 -23.87
N ALA A 10 26.45 26.79 -22.88
CA ALA A 10 26.73 26.35 -21.51
C ALA A 10 25.53 25.60 -20.89
N ILE A 11 24.31 26.09 -21.12
CA ILE A 11 23.08 25.41 -20.66
C ILE A 11 22.92 24.07 -21.39
N GLY A 12 23.14 24.02 -22.71
CA GLY A 12 23.08 22.78 -23.49
C GLY A 12 24.05 21.71 -22.98
N TRP A 13 25.31 22.09 -22.71
CA TRP A 13 26.30 21.19 -22.13
C TRP A 13 25.95 20.76 -20.71
N ALA A 14 25.47 21.68 -19.86
CA ALA A 14 25.03 21.35 -18.51
C ALA A 14 23.86 20.35 -18.54
N SER A 15 22.87 20.54 -19.42
CA SER A 15 21.76 19.62 -19.61
C SER A 15 22.20 18.25 -20.13
N LEU A 16 23.18 18.21 -21.05
CA LEU A 16 23.75 16.96 -21.55
C LEU A 16 24.48 16.20 -20.42
N VAL A 17 25.32 16.89 -19.66
CA VAL A 17 26.03 16.31 -18.50
C VAL A 17 25.04 15.82 -17.45
N LEU A 18 23.99 16.60 -17.14
CA LEU A 18 22.90 16.16 -16.26
C LEU A 18 22.18 14.93 -16.81
N GLY A 19 21.89 14.85 -18.10
CA GLY A 19 21.28 13.68 -18.72
C GLY A 19 22.13 12.41 -18.59
N PHE A 20 23.45 12.52 -18.70
CA PHE A 20 24.37 11.38 -18.54
C PHE A 20 24.69 11.03 -17.08
N THR A 21 24.60 12.01 -16.17
CA THR A 21 24.91 11.82 -14.75
C THR A 21 23.69 11.46 -13.91
N THR A 22 22.48 11.79 -14.36
CA THR A 22 21.22 11.39 -13.71
C THR A 22 20.97 9.90 -13.91
N ARG A 23 21.59 9.10 -13.03
CA ARG A 23 21.43 7.65 -13.04
C ARG A 23 20.15 7.27 -12.29
N SER A 24 19.29 6.47 -12.93
CA SER A 24 18.12 5.89 -12.29
C SER A 24 18.53 4.98 -11.13
N PHE A 25 17.83 5.11 -10.00
CA PHE A 25 18.07 4.41 -8.72
C PHE A 25 18.23 2.88 -8.87
N ASP A 26 17.59 2.32 -9.88
CA ASP A 26 17.67 0.93 -10.31
C ASP A 26 19.10 0.37 -10.28
N ARG A 27 20.11 1.06 -10.83
CA ARG A 27 21.46 0.47 -10.99
C ARG A 27 22.22 0.16 -9.69
N TYR A 28 21.79 0.71 -8.56
CA TYR A 28 22.47 0.51 -7.26
C TYR A 28 22.11 -0.80 -6.55
N LEU A 29 21.14 -1.57 -7.08
CA LEU A 29 20.60 -2.77 -6.44
C LEU A 29 20.92 -4.03 -7.27
N PRO A 30 21.99 -4.79 -6.94
CA PRO A 30 22.52 -5.85 -7.80
C PRO A 30 21.63 -7.10 -7.91
N ARG A 31 20.68 -7.32 -6.99
CA ARG A 31 19.71 -8.43 -7.02
C ARG A 31 18.30 -7.91 -6.77
N ARG A 32 17.61 -7.50 -7.85
CA ARG A 32 16.27 -6.88 -7.80
C ARG A 32 15.35 -7.41 -8.89
N ASN A 33 14.05 -7.42 -8.61
CA ASN A 33 13.00 -7.51 -9.62
C ASN A 33 12.31 -6.14 -9.70
N LEU A 34 12.10 -5.65 -10.92
CA LEU A 34 11.56 -4.32 -11.20
C LEU A 34 10.30 -4.47 -12.05
N LEU A 35 9.23 -3.81 -11.62
CA LEU A 35 8.03 -3.58 -12.42
C LEU A 35 7.78 -2.08 -12.49
N ARG A 36 7.47 -1.59 -13.69
CA ARG A 36 7.13 -0.20 -13.94
C ARG A 36 5.68 -0.12 -14.38
N ASP A 37 4.86 0.53 -13.56
CA ASP A 37 3.51 0.92 -13.92
C ASP A 37 3.44 2.40 -14.24
N CYS A 38 2.37 2.80 -14.91
CA CYS A 38 2.01 4.21 -15.13
C CYS A 38 1.92 4.99 -13.81
N THR A 39 1.54 4.31 -12.73
CA THR A 39 1.33 4.91 -11.39
C THR A 39 2.61 4.95 -10.56
N ALA A 40 3.46 3.92 -10.63
CA ALA A 40 4.68 3.85 -9.82
C ALA A 40 5.72 2.85 -10.37
N THR A 41 6.98 3.12 -10.04
CA THR A 41 8.10 2.18 -10.20
C THR A 41 8.24 1.34 -8.93
N VAL A 42 8.07 0.02 -9.04
CA VAL A 42 8.10 -0.90 -7.90
C VAL A 42 9.30 -1.84 -8.01
N ILE A 43 10.16 -1.85 -6.99
CA ILE A 43 11.38 -2.65 -6.95
C ILE A 43 11.34 -3.55 -5.72
N ALA A 44 11.41 -4.86 -5.92
CA ALA A 44 11.61 -5.84 -4.86
C ALA A 44 13.08 -6.30 -4.88
N TYR A 45 13.77 -6.26 -3.74
CA TYR A 45 15.19 -6.64 -3.65
C TYR A 45 15.52 -7.32 -2.32
N GLY A 46 16.69 -7.94 -2.25
CA GLY A 46 17.19 -8.62 -1.03
C GLY A 46 16.97 -10.13 -1.03
N GLN A 47 17.45 -10.83 -0.01
CA GLN A 47 17.47 -12.30 0.07
C GLN A 47 17.13 -12.79 1.48
N GLY A 48 16.58 -14.00 1.57
CA GLY A 48 16.18 -14.60 2.85
C GLY A 48 15.17 -13.74 3.60
N ARG A 49 15.49 -13.38 4.85
CA ARG A 49 14.66 -12.52 5.72
C ARG A 49 14.88 -11.02 5.48
N HIS A 50 15.90 -10.64 4.72
CA HIS A 50 16.24 -9.24 4.40
C HIS A 50 15.71 -8.85 3.01
N LYS A 51 14.43 -9.15 2.74
CA LYS A 51 13.75 -8.67 1.54
C LYS A 51 13.04 -7.37 1.84
N SER A 52 13.11 -6.45 0.89
CA SER A 52 12.51 -5.12 0.99
C SER A 52 11.80 -4.75 -0.30
N LEU A 53 10.71 -3.99 -0.15
CA LEU A 53 9.97 -3.41 -1.27
C LEU A 53 10.23 -1.91 -1.34
N LEU A 54 10.49 -1.39 -2.54
CA LEU A 54 10.57 0.04 -2.83
C LEU A 54 9.46 0.42 -3.80
N VAL A 55 8.81 1.54 -3.54
CA VAL A 55 7.85 2.16 -4.47
C VAL A 55 8.32 3.58 -4.72
N ASN A 56 8.57 3.93 -5.99
CA ASN A 56 9.17 5.21 -6.40
C ASN A 56 10.49 5.55 -5.67
N GLY A 57 11.31 4.53 -5.38
CA GLY A 57 12.58 4.70 -4.68
C GLY A 57 12.45 4.90 -3.16
N VAL A 58 11.23 4.93 -2.61
CA VAL A 58 10.98 4.99 -1.18
C VAL A 58 10.86 3.58 -0.61
N GLY A 59 11.65 3.26 0.40
CA GLY A 59 11.60 1.97 1.09
C GLY A 59 10.28 1.85 1.84
N MET A 60 9.49 0.86 1.45
CA MET A 60 8.13 0.67 1.96
C MET A 60 8.17 -0.22 3.21
N THR A 61 8.75 -1.41 3.10
CA THR A 61 8.67 -2.41 4.18
C THR A 61 9.85 -3.38 4.17
N VAL A 62 10.14 -3.92 5.35
CA VAL A 62 11.01 -5.08 5.59
C VAL A 62 10.13 -6.19 6.17
N LEU A 63 10.41 -7.46 5.87
CA LEU A 63 9.74 -8.62 6.47
C LEU A 63 9.86 -8.60 8.01
N THR A 64 8.87 -8.03 8.69
CA THR A 64 8.77 -8.05 10.16
C THR A 64 7.60 -8.91 10.60
N PRO A 65 7.71 -9.63 11.74
CA PRO A 65 6.60 -10.38 12.32
C PRO A 65 5.52 -9.49 12.94
N ILE A 66 5.79 -8.18 13.09
CA ILE A 66 4.89 -7.21 13.71
C ILE A 66 3.56 -7.11 12.94
N THR A 67 3.60 -7.14 11.60
CA THR A 67 2.39 -7.07 10.77
C THR A 67 1.47 -8.26 10.98
N LYS A 68 2.04 -9.45 11.27
CA LYS A 68 1.29 -10.65 11.65
C LYS A 68 0.57 -10.49 12.99
N MET A 69 1.23 -9.86 13.97
CA MET A 69 0.64 -9.59 15.28
C MET A 69 -0.41 -8.48 15.21
N MET A 70 -0.19 -7.41 14.44
CA MET A 70 -1.16 -6.33 14.29
C MET A 70 -2.49 -6.82 13.72
N SER A 71 -2.48 -7.67 12.69
CA SER A 71 -3.72 -8.25 12.15
C SER A 71 -4.44 -9.15 13.16
N ALA A 72 -3.68 -9.99 13.85
CA ALA A 72 -4.18 -10.96 14.81
C ALA A 72 -4.81 -10.28 16.03
N VAL A 73 -4.10 -9.31 16.61
CA VAL A 73 -4.51 -8.62 17.83
C VAL A 73 -5.73 -7.74 17.58
N SER A 74 -5.80 -7.03 16.45
CA SER A 74 -6.97 -6.19 16.14
C SER A 74 -8.27 -7.00 16.02
N LEU A 75 -8.20 -8.26 15.58
CA LEU A 75 -9.36 -9.13 15.42
C LEU A 75 -9.63 -10.00 16.65
N ALA A 76 -8.64 -10.23 17.52
CA ALA A 76 -8.80 -11.03 18.73
C ALA A 76 -9.65 -10.36 19.82
N PHE A 77 -9.89 -9.04 19.74
CA PHE A 77 -10.73 -8.30 20.68
C PHE A 77 -12.20 -8.20 20.27
N LEU A 78 -12.62 -8.93 19.23
CA LEU A 78 -14.02 -9.02 18.83
C LEU A 78 -14.76 -10.00 19.74
N ASP A 79 -16.02 -9.69 20.07
CA ASP A 79 -16.89 -10.56 20.87
C ASP A 79 -17.37 -11.80 20.08
N HIS A 80 -17.03 -11.87 18.79
CA HIS A 80 -17.35 -12.95 17.87
C HIS A 80 -16.12 -13.34 17.03
N ALA A 81 -16.16 -14.55 16.44
CA ALA A 81 -15.12 -15.00 15.53
C ALA A 81 -15.12 -14.13 14.25
N PRO A 82 -13.99 -13.48 13.89
CA PRO A 82 -13.90 -12.63 12.71
C PRO A 82 -14.06 -13.45 11.42
N GLN A 83 -14.85 -12.96 10.47
CA GLN A 83 -15.12 -13.63 9.20
C GLN A 83 -14.60 -12.84 8.00
N ASN A 84 -14.65 -11.50 8.06
CA ASN A 84 -14.26 -10.63 6.95
C ASN A 84 -13.39 -9.47 7.43
N ALA A 85 -12.25 -9.25 6.79
CA ALA A 85 -11.31 -8.19 7.14
C ALA A 85 -10.82 -7.40 5.93
N LEU A 86 -10.77 -6.08 6.08
CA LEU A 86 -10.23 -5.16 5.09
C LEU A 86 -8.74 -4.91 5.40
N VAL A 87 -7.86 -5.10 4.42
CA VAL A 87 -6.44 -4.76 4.55
C VAL A 87 -6.16 -3.52 3.71
N MET A 88 -5.70 -2.45 4.36
CA MET A 88 -5.35 -1.22 3.66
C MET A 88 -3.88 -1.27 3.28
N CYS A 89 -3.61 -1.20 1.97
CA CYS A 89 -2.33 -1.48 1.32
C CYS A 89 -1.98 -2.98 1.31
N PHE A 90 -1.61 -3.52 0.15
CA PHE A 90 -1.18 -4.91 0.02
C PHE A 90 0.28 -5.06 0.44
N SER A 91 1.12 -4.09 0.09
CA SER A 91 2.56 -4.09 0.43
C SER A 91 3.24 -5.43 0.04
N MET A 92 3.85 -6.15 0.99
CA MET A 92 4.44 -7.48 0.78
C MET A 92 3.41 -8.63 0.88
N GLY A 93 2.15 -8.35 1.21
CA GLY A 93 1.07 -9.33 1.36
C GLY A 93 1.11 -10.12 2.68
N THR A 94 1.99 -9.78 3.63
CA THR A 94 2.15 -10.52 4.89
C THR A 94 0.89 -10.47 5.76
N THR A 95 0.25 -9.30 5.85
CA THR A 95 -0.99 -9.09 6.62
C THR A 95 -2.15 -9.88 6.02
N HIS A 96 -2.32 -9.77 4.70
CA HIS A 96 -3.31 -10.54 3.94
C HIS A 96 -3.12 -12.05 4.11
N ARG A 97 -1.88 -12.54 3.92
CA ARG A 97 -1.53 -13.95 4.14
C ARG A 97 -1.84 -14.43 5.57
N SER A 98 -1.58 -13.59 6.56
CA SER A 98 -1.85 -13.90 7.97
C SER A 98 -3.36 -14.13 8.20
N MET A 99 -4.20 -13.23 7.71
CA MET A 99 -5.66 -13.35 7.82
C MET A 99 -6.19 -14.60 7.12
N MET A 100 -5.70 -14.87 5.90
CA MET A 100 -6.08 -16.07 5.14
C MET A 100 -5.70 -17.36 5.87
N SER A 101 -4.55 -17.37 6.57
CA SER A 101 -4.13 -18.53 7.37
C SER A 101 -5.02 -18.81 8.58
N TRP A 102 -5.81 -17.82 9.02
CA TRP A 102 -6.76 -17.94 10.12
C TRP A 102 -8.18 -18.23 9.63
N GLY A 103 -8.37 -18.44 8.32
CA GLY A 103 -9.68 -18.70 7.71
C GLY A 103 -10.56 -17.45 7.57
N ILE A 104 -9.98 -16.26 7.71
CA ILE A 104 -10.69 -14.98 7.61
C ILE A 104 -10.63 -14.50 6.16
N SER A 105 -11.79 -14.22 5.55
CA SER A 105 -11.85 -13.63 4.22
C SER A 105 -11.20 -12.25 4.23
N SER A 106 -10.29 -12.00 3.31
CA SER A 106 -9.43 -10.82 3.32
C SER A 106 -9.50 -10.07 2.00
N THR A 107 -9.86 -8.79 2.10
CA THR A 107 -9.95 -7.86 0.97
C THR A 107 -8.83 -6.83 1.09
N PRO A 108 -7.65 -7.04 0.47
CA PRO A 108 -6.63 -6.02 0.44
C PRO A 108 -6.90 -4.98 -0.66
N VAL A 109 -6.89 -3.70 -0.28
CA VAL A 109 -7.05 -2.56 -1.20
C VAL A 109 -5.70 -1.89 -1.41
N GLU A 110 -5.19 -1.95 -2.65
CA GLU A 110 -3.87 -1.45 -3.03
C GLU A 110 -3.97 -0.45 -4.18
N LEU A 111 -3.18 0.62 -4.12
CA LEU A 111 -3.21 1.66 -5.15
C LEU A 111 -2.46 1.22 -6.41
N VAL A 112 -1.37 0.48 -6.25
CA VAL A 112 -0.44 0.16 -7.35
C VAL A 112 -0.61 -1.30 -7.80
N PRO A 113 -1.05 -1.57 -9.04
CA PRO A 113 -1.31 -2.93 -9.51
C PRO A 113 -0.08 -3.83 -9.58
N SER A 114 1.14 -3.28 -9.71
CA SER A 114 2.37 -4.07 -9.65
C SER A 114 2.75 -4.55 -8.25
N VAL A 115 2.20 -3.98 -7.18
CA VAL A 115 2.57 -4.38 -5.82
C VAL A 115 2.10 -5.81 -5.51
N PRO A 116 0.82 -6.20 -5.71
CA PRO A 116 0.38 -7.58 -5.50
C PRO A 116 1.09 -8.59 -6.40
N ARG A 117 1.56 -8.15 -7.59
CA ARG A 117 2.34 -8.99 -8.50
C ARG A 117 3.71 -9.38 -7.94
N PHE A 118 4.22 -8.68 -6.93
CA PHE A 118 5.45 -9.05 -6.23
C PHE A 118 5.23 -10.00 -5.05
N PHE A 119 4.01 -10.45 -4.80
CA PHE A 119 3.72 -11.29 -3.64
C PHE A 119 4.55 -12.59 -3.62
N TRP A 120 4.72 -13.23 -4.79
CA TRP A 120 5.56 -14.43 -4.95
C TRP A 120 7.03 -14.20 -4.56
N TYR A 121 7.51 -12.97 -4.63
CA TYR A 121 8.88 -12.64 -4.25
C TYR A 121 9.07 -12.76 -2.73
N PHE A 122 8.04 -12.43 -1.96
CA PHE A 122 8.10 -12.42 -0.50
C PHE A 122 7.64 -13.75 0.10
N HIS A 123 6.62 -14.39 -0.47
CA HIS A 123 5.99 -15.60 0.07
C HIS A 123 5.89 -16.69 -0.99
N ALA A 124 6.34 -17.90 -0.65
CA ALA A 124 6.39 -19.02 -1.60
C ALA A 124 4.99 -19.55 -1.97
N ASP A 125 4.02 -19.42 -1.07
CA ASP A 125 2.63 -19.83 -1.22
C ASP A 125 1.74 -18.72 -1.81
N ALA A 126 2.32 -17.65 -2.32
CA ALA A 126 1.59 -16.49 -2.86
C ALA A 126 0.49 -16.87 -3.85
N ALA A 127 0.78 -17.77 -4.79
CA ALA A 127 -0.18 -18.21 -5.80
C ALA A 127 -1.39 -18.93 -5.17
N GLN A 128 -1.15 -19.76 -4.15
CA GLN A 128 -2.21 -20.47 -3.45
C GLN A 128 -3.11 -19.51 -2.65
N VAL A 129 -2.50 -18.55 -1.97
CA VAL A 129 -3.22 -17.55 -1.17
C VAL A 129 -4.08 -16.67 -2.09
N LEU A 130 -3.54 -16.19 -3.21
CA LEU A 130 -4.30 -15.36 -4.16
C LEU A 130 -5.41 -16.12 -4.88
N ALA A 131 -5.25 -17.43 -5.11
CA ALA A 131 -6.27 -18.28 -5.72
C ALA A 131 -7.36 -18.73 -4.74
N SER A 132 -7.20 -18.45 -3.44
CA SER A 132 -8.16 -18.86 -2.42
C SER A 132 -9.47 -18.07 -2.56
N PRO A 133 -10.64 -18.71 -2.35
CA PRO A 133 -11.94 -18.07 -2.59
C PRO A 133 -12.22 -16.86 -1.67
N GLY A 134 -11.58 -16.79 -0.50
CA GLY A 134 -11.66 -15.64 0.41
C GLY A 134 -10.62 -14.54 0.18
N SER A 135 -9.82 -14.63 -0.89
CA SER A 135 -8.82 -13.61 -1.24
C SER A 135 -9.38 -12.67 -2.31
N HIS A 136 -9.68 -11.42 -1.92
CA HIS A 136 -10.27 -10.42 -2.80
C HIS A 136 -9.37 -9.20 -2.97
N VAL A 137 -8.35 -9.31 -3.84
CA VAL A 137 -7.42 -8.19 -4.09
C VAL A 137 -8.08 -7.12 -4.96
N LEU A 138 -8.17 -5.90 -4.43
CA LEU A 138 -8.76 -4.75 -5.11
C LEU A 138 -7.69 -3.70 -5.41
N ILE A 139 -7.66 -3.25 -6.66
CA ILE A 139 -6.79 -2.13 -7.07
C ILE A 139 -7.61 -0.84 -7.03
N ASP A 140 -7.52 -0.12 -5.92
CA ASP A 140 -8.17 1.18 -5.75
C ASP A 140 -7.46 2.02 -4.67
N HIS A 141 -7.80 3.29 -4.63
CA HIS A 141 -7.36 4.20 -3.58
C HIS A 141 -8.18 3.94 -2.31
N GLY A 142 -7.56 3.46 -1.22
CA GLY A 142 -8.27 3.06 0.02
C GLY A 142 -9.27 4.09 0.55
N ARG A 143 -8.93 5.39 0.59
CA ARG A 143 -9.89 6.45 0.99
C ARG A 143 -11.12 6.53 0.07
N ARG A 144 -10.91 6.37 -1.24
CA ARG A 144 -11.99 6.39 -2.23
C ARG A 144 -12.85 5.15 -2.08
N PHE A 145 -12.25 3.98 -1.91
CA PHE A 145 -12.97 2.72 -1.67
C PHE A 145 -13.87 2.79 -0.44
N LEU A 146 -13.37 3.35 0.67
CA LEU A 146 -14.13 3.47 1.92
C LEU A 146 -15.31 4.45 1.87
N THR A 147 -15.35 5.38 0.90
CA THR A 147 -16.35 6.45 0.88
C THR A 147 -17.73 5.99 0.37
N PRO A 148 -17.84 5.26 -0.75
CA PRO A 148 -19.10 4.77 -1.28
C PRO A 148 -19.41 3.32 -0.88
N THR A 149 -18.48 2.57 -0.28
CA THR A 149 -18.70 1.13 -0.02
C THR A 149 -19.77 0.90 1.05
N THR A 150 -20.69 -0.02 0.75
CA THR A 150 -21.68 -0.53 1.71
C THR A 150 -21.22 -1.82 2.39
N GLU A 151 -20.05 -2.35 2.03
CA GLU A 151 -19.51 -3.56 2.63
C GLU A 151 -19.15 -3.33 4.11
N GLN A 152 -19.33 -4.40 4.90
CA GLN A 152 -19.04 -4.41 6.32
C GLN A 152 -17.88 -5.38 6.58
N PHE A 153 -16.91 -4.92 7.35
CA PHE A 153 -15.75 -5.70 7.75
C PHE A 153 -15.68 -5.73 9.27
N ASP A 154 -15.30 -6.88 9.83
CA ASP A 154 -15.12 -7.06 11.27
C ASP A 154 -13.92 -6.25 11.79
N GLY A 155 -12.92 -6.02 10.93
CA GLY A 155 -11.79 -5.16 11.23
C GLY A 155 -11.14 -4.58 9.99
N ILE A 156 -10.50 -3.43 10.17
CA ILE A 156 -9.64 -2.80 9.16
C ILE A 156 -8.20 -2.89 9.67
N ALA A 157 -7.36 -3.63 8.98
CA ALA A 157 -5.94 -3.70 9.27
C ALA A 157 -5.18 -2.73 8.36
N PRO A 158 -4.65 -1.62 8.89
CA PRO A 158 -3.71 -0.81 8.14
C PRO A 158 -2.38 -1.56 8.03
N ASP A 159 -1.91 -1.81 6.80
CA ASP A 159 -0.57 -2.33 6.51
C ASP A 159 0.29 -1.25 5.83
N PRO A 160 0.54 -0.11 6.50
CA PRO A 160 1.27 0.96 5.87
C PRO A 160 2.74 0.57 5.65
N PRO A 161 3.34 1.03 4.55
CA PRO A 161 4.78 1.19 4.50
C PRO A 161 5.23 2.09 5.65
N LEU A 162 6.23 1.62 6.41
CA LEU A 162 6.88 2.27 7.55
C LEU A 162 6.47 3.73 7.79
N LEU A 163 5.52 3.95 8.72
CA LEU A 163 5.23 5.19 9.46
C LEU A 163 5.67 6.52 8.81
N ARG A 164 5.40 6.74 7.52
CA ARG A 164 5.43 8.09 6.92
C ARG A 164 4.00 8.50 6.62
N LYS A 165 3.37 8.98 7.70
CA LYS A 165 2.26 9.94 7.75
C LYS A 165 0.84 9.57 7.24
N GLN A 166 0.52 8.37 6.75
CA GLN A 166 -0.83 8.16 6.16
C GLN A 166 -1.77 7.13 6.81
N ALA A 167 -1.33 6.28 7.75
CA ALA A 167 -2.20 5.21 8.28
C ALA A 167 -2.82 5.44 9.67
N LEU A 168 -2.36 6.44 10.43
CA LEU A 168 -2.85 6.62 11.80
C LEU A 168 -4.27 7.20 11.90
N GLN A 169 -4.88 7.66 10.80
CA GLN A 169 -6.17 8.35 10.85
C GLN A 169 -7.39 7.47 10.53
N ALA A 170 -7.20 6.24 10.02
CA ALA A 170 -8.33 5.38 9.65
C ALA A 170 -8.80 4.46 10.79
N CYS A 171 -7.98 4.22 11.83
CA CYS A 171 -8.20 3.11 12.76
C CYS A 171 -9.00 3.46 14.02
N PHE A 172 -9.50 4.69 14.22
CA PHE A 172 -10.12 5.04 15.51
C PHE A 172 -11.64 4.96 15.60
N ILE A 173 -12.46 5.05 14.54
CA ILE A 173 -13.92 5.10 14.75
C ILE A 173 -14.73 4.47 13.60
N ARG A 174 -15.00 3.17 13.68
CA ARG A 174 -16.32 2.58 13.32
C ARG A 174 -16.89 1.84 14.53
N ARG A 175 -16.84 2.49 15.71
CA ARG A 175 -17.60 2.09 16.90
C ARG A 175 -18.70 3.11 17.13
N SER A 176 -19.74 3.04 16.31
CA SER A 176 -21.11 3.35 16.71
C SER A 176 -22.01 3.26 15.49
N SER A 177 -23.05 2.45 15.62
CA SER A 177 -24.38 2.81 15.14
C SER A 177 -24.64 4.29 15.47
N ILE A 178 -24.55 5.17 14.48
CA ILE A 178 -24.77 6.59 14.70
C ILE A 178 -26.27 6.89 14.57
N ARG A 179 -26.95 6.83 15.72
CA ARG A 179 -28.01 7.78 16.07
C ARG A 179 -27.28 8.94 16.75
N LEU A 180 -27.16 10.09 16.08
CA LEU A 180 -26.60 11.31 16.69
C LEU A 180 -27.68 11.96 17.57
N PRO A 181 -27.50 12.12 18.89
CA PRO A 181 -28.16 13.18 19.61
C PRO A 181 -27.31 14.46 19.48
N GLY A 182 -27.93 15.51 18.95
CA GLY A 182 -27.46 16.88 19.16
C GLY A 182 -26.34 17.37 18.25
N TRP A 183 -26.58 17.40 16.94
CA TRP A 183 -26.04 18.48 16.10
C TRP A 183 -27.21 19.19 15.43
N HIS A 184 -27.79 20.12 16.20
CA HIS A 184 -28.76 21.07 15.67
C HIS A 184 -28.04 22.15 14.87
N GLN A 185 -28.62 22.40 13.70
CA GLN A 185 -28.67 23.65 12.92
C GLN A 185 -27.81 23.71 11.66
N GLY A 186 -28.52 23.56 10.55
CA GLY A 186 -28.07 23.85 9.20
C GLY A 186 -29.00 23.31 8.13
N ARG A 187 -30.32 23.36 8.34
CA ARG A 187 -31.29 23.09 7.27
C ARG A 187 -31.05 24.11 6.15
N ARG A 188 -30.68 23.64 4.95
CA ARG A 188 -31.25 24.17 3.71
C ARG A 188 -31.62 23.00 2.81
N ARG A 189 -32.92 22.78 2.70
CA ARG A 189 -33.55 21.94 1.70
C ARG A 189 -33.39 22.62 0.35
N LEU A 190 -33.15 21.78 -0.65
CA LEU A 190 -33.61 21.85 -2.04
C LEU A 190 -34.55 23.04 -2.36
N CYS A 191 -34.12 23.85 -3.31
CA CYS A 191 -34.85 24.03 -4.57
C CYS A 191 -34.01 23.38 -5.67
#